data_AF-A0A349BMX8-F1
#
_entry.id   AF-A0A349BMX8-F1
#
_cell.length_a   1.000
_cell.length_b   1.000
_cell.length_c   1.000
_cell.angle_alpha   90.00
_cell.angle_beta   90.00
_cell.angle_gamma   90.00
#
_symmetry.space_group_name_H-M   'P 1'
#
loop_
_entity.id
_entity.type
_entity.pdbx_description
1 polymer ?
#
loop_
_entity_poly.entity_id
_entity_poly.type
_entity_poly.pdbx_seq_one_letter_code
_entity_poly.pdbx_strand_id
1 'polypeptide(L)'
;AITKAKVNINAVCGYEMDNMAYFMLVTESYPKTKKIISSMTSEFKEEDVIAVEMPNKPGALDGVTKRIADAGIDIHYMYGTAFGGRSSTCVFKTADDIKAIKVINK
;
A
#
# COMPACT_ATOMS: atom_id res chain seq x y z
N ALA A 1 4.85 -17.78 -7.83
CA ALA A 1 6.10 -17.49 -7.09
C ALA A 1 5.86 -17.42 -5.58
N ILE A 2 5.03 -16.48 -5.14
CA ILE A 2 4.78 -16.14 -3.73
C ILE A 2 4.27 -17.34 -2.92
N THR A 3 3.33 -18.12 -3.46
CA THR A 3 2.86 -19.37 -2.83
C THR A 3 3.99 -20.38 -2.57
N LYS A 4 4.96 -20.53 -3.49
CA LYS A 4 6.10 -21.44 -3.32
C LYS A 4 7.00 -20.98 -2.16
N ALA A 5 7.06 -19.67 -1.90
CA ALA A 5 7.80 -19.10 -0.78
C ALA A 5 7.03 -19.14 0.55
N LYS A 6 5.77 -19.64 0.54
CA LYS A 6 4.86 -19.65 1.69
C LYS A 6 4.73 -18.26 2.34
N VAL A 7 4.57 -17.23 1.50
CA VAL A 7 4.39 -15.85 1.94
C VAL A 7 2.94 -15.44 1.65
N ASN A 8 2.28 -14.83 2.65
CA ASN A 8 0.95 -14.27 2.44
C ASN A 8 1.00 -12.90 1.73
N ILE A 9 -0.06 -12.58 0.98
CA ILE A 9 -0.28 -11.24 0.39
C ILE A 9 -1.29 -10.51 1.27
N ASN A 10 -0.88 -9.37 1.81
CA ASN A 10 -1.72 -8.54 2.67
C ASN A 10 -2.52 -7.51 1.87
N ALA A 11 -1.96 -7.01 0.76
CA ALA A 11 -2.67 -6.13 -0.17
C ALA A 11 -2.13 -6.28 -1.60
N VAL A 12 -2.98 -6.08 -2.59
CA VAL A 12 -2.62 -6.05 -4.01
C VAL A 12 -3.37 -4.93 -4.72
N CYS A 13 -2.69 -4.27 -5.64
CA CYS A 13 -3.30 -3.40 -6.64
C CYS A 13 -2.80 -3.81 -8.02
N GLY A 14 -3.72 -3.96 -8.97
CA GLY A 14 -3.41 -4.23 -10.37
C GLY A 14 -4.02 -3.15 -11.24
N TYR A 15 -3.23 -2.59 -12.15
CA TYR A 15 -3.70 -1.62 -13.13
C TYR A 15 -2.92 -1.77 -14.44
N GLU A 16 -3.48 -1.26 -15.53
CA GLU A 16 -2.82 -1.21 -16.83
C GLU A 16 -2.37 0.23 -17.10
N MET A 17 -1.17 0.36 -17.65
CA MET A 17 -0.61 1.61 -18.14
C MET A 17 0.34 1.31 -19.29
N ASP A 18 0.27 2.10 -20.37
CA ASP A 18 1.13 1.95 -21.56
C ASP A 18 1.15 0.53 -22.16
N ASN A 19 0.01 -0.16 -22.18
CA ASN A 19 -0.17 -1.56 -22.57
C ASN A 19 0.61 -2.57 -21.70
N MET A 20 1.01 -2.17 -20.50
CA MET A 20 1.66 -3.04 -19.51
C MET A 20 0.80 -3.19 -18.26
N ALA A 21 0.69 -4.42 -17.76
CA ALA A 21 0.04 -4.70 -16.49
C ALA A 21 1.03 -4.49 -15.33
N TYR A 22 0.68 -3.61 -14.40
CA TYR A 22 1.42 -3.34 -13.18
C TYR A 22 0.74 -4.00 -11.99
N PHE A 23 1.56 -4.66 -11.15
CA PHE A 23 1.10 -5.28 -9.92
C PHE A 23 1.91 -4.74 -8.74
N MET A 24 1.23 -4.07 -7.82
CA MET A 24 1.78 -3.61 -6.54
C MET A 24 1.35 -4.59 -5.44
N LEU A 25 2.31 -5.08 -4.66
CA LEU A 25 2.09 -6.15 -3.68
C LEU A 25 2.65 -5.75 -2.32
N VAL A 26 1.80 -5.80 -1.29
CA VAL A 26 2.24 -5.79 0.11
C VAL A 26 2.20 -7.23 0.60
N THR A 27 3.36 -7.77 0.96
CA THR A 27 3.50 -9.15 1.42
C THR A 27 3.94 -9.22 2.87
N GLU A 28 3.58 -10.30 3.56
CA GLU A 28 3.97 -10.53 4.95
C GLU A 28 5.49 -10.54 5.18
N SER A 29 6.28 -10.98 4.19
CA SER A 29 7.74 -11.04 4.31
C SER A 29 8.43 -10.51 3.07
N TYR A 30 8.81 -9.24 3.15
CA TYR A 30 9.54 -8.55 2.09
C TYR A 30 10.84 -9.28 1.66
N PRO A 31 11.75 -9.69 2.58
CA PRO A 31 13.00 -10.35 2.15
C PRO A 31 12.77 -11.66 1.40
N LYS A 32 11.77 -12.46 1.80
CA LYS A 32 11.41 -13.70 1.11
C LYS A 32 10.81 -13.43 -0.26
N THR A 33 9.91 -12.44 -0.36
CA THR A 33 9.29 -12.01 -1.61
C THR A 33 10.34 -11.50 -2.59
N LYS A 34 11.22 -10.60 -2.17
CA LYS A 34 12.33 -10.11 -2.99
C LYS A 34 13.17 -11.25 -3.53
N LYS A 35 13.64 -12.16 -2.66
CA LYS A 35 14.46 -13.31 -3.07
C LYS A 35 13.82 -14.15 -4.18
N ILE A 36 12.52 -14.46 -4.06
CA ILE A 36 11.85 -15.31 -5.05
C ILE A 36 11.52 -14.54 -6.35
N ILE A 37 11.13 -13.27 -6.25
CA ILE A 37 10.83 -12.44 -7.44
C ILE A 37 12.11 -12.12 -8.22
N SER A 38 13.22 -11.81 -7.55
CA SER A 38 14.51 -11.56 -8.20
C SER A 38 15.05 -12.78 -8.97
N SER A 39 14.64 -14.01 -8.61
CA SER A 39 14.97 -15.20 -9.41
C SER A 39 14.13 -15.36 -10.69
N MET A 40 13.07 -14.57 -10.83
CA MET A 40 12.13 -14.64 -11.97
C MET A 40 12.25 -13.44 -12.90
N THR A 41 12.53 -12.26 -12.37
CA THR A 41 12.67 -11.03 -13.15
C THR A 41 13.51 -9.99 -12.40
N SER A 42 14.19 -9.12 -13.14
CA SER A 42 14.81 -7.90 -12.64
C SER A 42 13.91 -6.66 -12.76
N GLU A 43 12.75 -6.79 -13.40
CA GLU A 43 11.82 -5.69 -13.68
C GLU A 43 10.82 -5.51 -12.53
N PHE A 44 11.31 -5.09 -11.37
CA PHE A 44 10.46 -4.70 -10.25
C PHE A 44 11.07 -3.53 -9.47
N LYS A 45 10.22 -2.83 -8.72
CA LYS A 45 10.63 -1.75 -7.81
C LYS A 45 10.35 -2.11 -6.37
N GLU A 46 11.16 -1.56 -5.50
CA GLU A 46 11.09 -1.71 -4.05
C GLU A 46 10.63 -0.37 -3.48
N GLU A 47 9.48 -0.35 -2.80
CA GLU A 47 8.95 0.88 -2.20
C GLU A 47 8.43 0.60 -0.79
N ASP A 48 8.84 1.44 0.15
CA ASP A 48 8.18 1.54 1.45
C ASP A 48 6.85 2.26 1.29
N VAL A 49 5.82 1.76 1.97
CA VAL A 49 4.44 2.26 1.94
C VAL A 49 3.82 2.20 3.34
N ILE A 50 2.73 2.93 3.52
CA ILE A 50 1.96 2.98 4.78
C ILE A 50 0.68 2.18 4.60
N ALA A 51 0.41 1.20 5.46
CA ALA A 51 -0.91 0.57 5.56
C ALA A 51 -1.71 1.22 6.69
N VAL A 52 -2.91 1.71 6.37
CA VAL A 52 -3.81 2.38 7.31
C VAL A 52 -5.12 1.60 7.36
N GLU A 53 -5.46 1.11 8.55
CA GLU A 53 -6.79 0.59 8.85
C GLU A 53 -7.67 1.74 9.37
N MET A 54 -8.88 1.86 8.82
CA MET A 54 -9.83 2.92 9.19
C MET A 54 -11.27 2.40 9.17
N PRO A 55 -12.23 3.07 9.85
CA PRO A 55 -13.64 2.70 9.77
C PRO A 55 -14.15 2.74 8.33
N ASN A 56 -14.96 1.75 7.93
CA ASN A 56 -15.65 1.79 6.63
C ASN A 56 -16.92 2.63 6.73
N LYS A 57 -16.77 3.96 6.75
CA LYS A 57 -17.89 4.91 6.80
C LYS A 57 -17.57 6.19 6.02
N PRO A 58 -18.58 6.97 5.61
CA PRO A 58 -18.36 8.27 4.97
C PRO A 58 -17.41 9.16 5.79
N GLY A 59 -16.46 9.79 5.12
CA GLY A 59 -15.50 10.71 5.72
C GLY A 59 -14.28 10.07 6.42
N ALA A 60 -14.20 8.75 6.54
CA ALA A 60 -13.04 8.11 7.17
C ALA A 60 -11.74 8.35 6.38
N LEU A 61 -11.78 8.19 5.06
CA LEU A 61 -10.64 8.48 4.18
C LEU A 61 -10.31 9.98 4.13
N ASP A 62 -11.33 10.84 4.15
CA ASP A 62 -11.16 12.29 4.24
C ASP A 62 -10.37 12.68 5.49
N GLY A 63 -10.73 12.13 6.67
CA GLY A 63 -10.00 12.38 7.90
C GLY A 63 -8.51 12.00 7.81
N VAL A 64 -8.18 10.87 7.19
CA VAL A 64 -6.79 10.41 6.99
C VAL A 64 -6.04 11.32 6.02
N THR A 65 -6.59 11.53 4.83
CA THR A 65 -5.95 12.33 3.76
C THR A 65 -5.81 13.79 4.14
N LYS A 66 -6.78 14.36 4.87
CA LYS A 66 -6.71 15.71 5.40
C LYS A 66 -5.55 15.90 6.37
N ARG A 67 -5.28 14.96 7.27
CA ARG A 67 -4.13 15.04 8.19
C ARG A 67 -2.79 15.04 7.45
N ILE A 68 -2.70 14.27 6.38
CA ILE A 68 -1.52 14.21 5.51
C ILE A 68 -1.37 15.56 4.77
N ALA A 69 -2.45 16.07 4.18
CA ALA A 69 -2.47 17.34 3.45
C ALA A 69 -2.18 18.56 4.36
N ASP A 70 -2.78 18.63 5.55
CA ASP A 70 -2.55 19.70 6.53
C ASP A 70 -1.09 19.72 7.03
N ALA A 71 -0.36 18.60 6.89
CA ALA A 71 1.07 18.52 7.17
C ALA A 71 1.97 18.91 5.99
N GLY A 72 1.38 19.31 4.86
CA GLY A 72 2.07 19.67 3.62
C GLY A 72 2.76 18.49 2.95
N ILE A 73 2.16 17.30 2.99
CA ILE A 73 2.72 16.07 2.42
C ILE A 73 1.87 15.65 1.21
N ASP A 74 2.52 15.44 0.07
CA ASP A 74 1.85 14.93 -1.12
C ASP A 74 1.64 13.41 -1.04
N ILE A 75 0.50 12.95 -1.55
CA ILE A 75 0.20 11.52 -1.75
C ILE A 75 0.51 11.20 -3.22
N HIS A 76 1.49 10.32 -3.46
CA HIS A 76 1.86 9.90 -4.81
C HIS A 76 0.86 8.90 -5.38
N TYR A 77 0.47 7.91 -4.58
CA TYR A 77 -0.59 6.98 -4.91
C TYR A 77 -1.22 6.41 -3.65
N MET A 78 -2.44 5.91 -3.81
CA MET A 78 -3.09 5.08 -2.80
C MET A 78 -3.96 4.01 -3.46
N TYR A 79 -4.17 2.92 -2.75
CA TYR A 79 -5.17 1.92 -3.11
C TYR A 79 -5.74 1.32 -1.84
N GLY A 80 -7.02 0.95 -1.87
CA GLY A 80 -7.67 0.44 -0.69
C GLY A 80 -8.86 -0.44 -1.00
N THR A 81 -9.28 -1.19 0.00
CA THR A 81 -10.46 -2.03 -0.07
C THR A 81 -11.16 -2.05 1.28
N ALA A 82 -12.46 -2.32 1.24
CA ALA A 82 -13.26 -2.58 2.43
C ALA A 82 -13.82 -3.99 2.30
N PHE A 83 -13.66 -4.80 3.35
CA PHE A 83 -14.23 -6.15 3.42
C PHE A 83 -14.94 -6.34 4.76
N GLY A 84 -16.15 -6.91 4.75
CA GLY A 84 -16.89 -7.17 5.99
C GLY A 84 -17.49 -5.94 6.69
N GLY A 85 -17.54 -4.79 6.01
CA GLY A 85 -18.41 -3.64 6.33
C GLY A 85 -17.97 -2.73 7.48
N ARG A 86 -17.09 -3.17 8.39
CA ARG A 86 -16.69 -2.38 9.58
C ARG A 86 -15.37 -1.63 9.44
N SER A 87 -14.39 -2.20 8.75
CA SER A 87 -13.10 -1.56 8.50
C SER A 87 -12.74 -1.58 7.01
N SER A 88 -11.86 -0.65 6.66
CA SER A 88 -11.22 -0.52 5.35
C SER A 88 -9.73 -0.45 5.55
N THR A 89 -8.97 -1.04 4.63
CA THR A 89 -7.51 -0.93 4.61
C THR A 89 -7.12 -0.16 3.37
N CYS A 90 -6.35 0.92 3.55
CA CYS A 90 -5.74 1.68 2.47
C CYS A 90 -4.22 1.62 2.58
N VAL A 91 -3.54 1.44 1.46
CA VAL A 91 -2.10 1.58 1.32
C VAL A 91 -1.81 2.93 0.69
N PHE A 92 -0.86 3.66 1.25
CA PHE A 92 -0.42 4.98 0.77
C PHE A 92 1.07 4.97 0.49
N LYS A 93 1.45 5.65 -0.59
CA LYS A 93 2.80 6.18 -0.78
C LYS A 93 2.75 7.69 -0.76
N THR A 94 3.61 8.30 0.03
CA THR A 94 3.65 9.74 0.20
C THR A 94 5.05 10.30 -0.07
N ALA A 95 5.15 11.63 -0.12
CA ALA A 95 6.45 12.31 -0.21
C ALA A 95 7.31 12.14 1.07
N ASP A 96 6.69 11.84 2.23
CA ASP A 96 7.38 11.57 3.50
C ASP A 96 6.56 10.61 4.37
N ASP A 97 6.82 9.30 4.19
CA ASP A 97 6.02 8.26 4.84
C ASP A 97 6.16 8.27 6.37
N ILE A 98 7.35 8.62 6.87
CA ILE A 98 7.63 8.67 8.31
C ILE A 98 6.83 9.81 8.96
N LYS A 99 6.78 10.99 8.32
CA LYS A 99 5.99 12.12 8.81
C LYS A 99 4.49 11.86 8.65
N ALA A 100 4.06 11.23 7.55
CA ALA A 100 2.68 10.84 7.33
C ALA A 100 2.16 9.89 8.44
N ILE A 101 2.93 8.85 8.80
CA ILE A 101 2.58 7.96 9.92
C ILE A 101 2.35 8.74 11.22
N LYS A 102 3.18 9.74 11.52
CA LYS A 102 3.05 10.55 12.75
C LYS A 102 1.77 11.38 12.77
N VAL A 103 1.33 11.93 11.64
CA VAL A 103 0.13 12.80 11.60
C VAL A 103 -1.18 12.02 11.50
N ILE A 104 -1.14 10.82 10.90
CA ILE A 104 -2.26 9.90 10.85
C ILE A 104 -2.64 9.43 12.27
N ASN A 105 -1.64 9.14 13.12
CA ASN A 105 -1.82 8.61 14.48
C ASN A 105 -2.15 9.67 15.56
N LYS A 106 -2.34 10.94 15.19
CA LYS A 106 -2.73 12.00 16.14
C LYS A 106 -4.21 11.95 16.51
#